data_AF-A0A3D5UKI7-F1
#
_entry.id   AF-A0A3D5UKI7-F1
#
_cell.length_a   1.000
_cell.length_b   1.000
_cell.length_c   1.000
_cell.angle_alpha   90.00
_cell.angle_beta   90.00
_cell.angle_gamma   90.00
#
_symmetry.space_group_name_H-M   'P 1'
#
loop_
_entity.id
_entity.type
_entity.pdbx_description
1 polymer ?
#
loop_
_entity_poly.entity_id
_entity_poly.type
_entity_poly.pdbx_seq_one_letter_code
_entity_poly.pdbx_strand_id
1 'polypeptide(L)'
;MRRLHFTDVFSLFFIGFAFLMITDAASLTIEVLLVSVILFGLMLYFENEKVIGLISGLFLIVCFYDINFAYFFPGVFYRIFGTKPFWLSYLLFFGIILHTFENNMVLAFVISLCFTASLLKVRTDQNIQRQKKYLTLSDSYRNLKYESKKQKQAILQKQDGEIRAAMLKERNRIAREIHDNVGHLLSSALLQVGALQAIASEQKELTSLKQTLDRAMDNIRESVHNLHDESVNLKMGAKGYLLKQKYESIIPALKIVQTGQTIYGDEIMGTVPSLLAKDKCTNSTEEKLTEREQQILYQIAQGFSNKEIAQILYLSEGTVRNYISTILEKLDLRDRTQLAVYYYKQL
;
A
#
# COMPACT_ATOMS: atom_id res chain seq x y z
N MET A 1 1.85 3.99 -28.38
CA MET A 1 1.17 3.56 -29.63
C MET A 1 1.63 4.38 -30.83
N ARG A 2 1.54 5.73 -30.83
CA ARG A 2 2.02 6.58 -31.96
C ARG A 2 3.47 6.34 -32.39
N ARG A 3 4.41 6.14 -31.45
CA ARG A 3 5.84 5.90 -31.77
C ARG A 3 6.10 4.65 -32.62
N LEU A 4 5.34 3.56 -32.43
CA LEU A 4 5.56 2.30 -33.16
C LEU A 4 5.09 2.39 -34.62
N HIS A 5 3.95 3.06 -34.86
CA HIS A 5 3.52 3.33 -36.23
C HIS A 5 4.44 4.32 -36.94
N PHE A 6 4.99 5.30 -36.21
CA PHE A 6 5.89 6.28 -36.78
C PHE A 6 7.16 5.64 -37.36
N THR A 7 7.80 4.72 -36.63
CA THR A 7 9.05 4.09 -37.11
C THR A 7 8.85 3.26 -38.37
N ASP A 8 7.77 2.48 -38.44
CA ASP A 8 7.50 1.62 -39.60
C ASP A 8 7.14 2.47 -40.83
N VAL A 9 6.27 3.46 -40.65
CA VAL A 9 5.85 4.37 -41.72
C VAL A 9 7.02 5.20 -42.23
N PHE A 10 7.85 5.73 -41.32
CA PHE A 10 9.04 6.50 -41.69
C PHE A 10 10.05 5.65 -42.47
N SER A 11 10.23 4.38 -42.08
CA SER A 11 11.11 3.46 -42.81
C SER A 11 10.61 3.19 -44.23
N LEU A 12 9.32 2.93 -44.39
CA LEU A 12 8.70 2.74 -45.72
C LEU A 12 8.80 4.01 -46.59
N PHE A 13 8.58 5.18 -45.98
CA PHE A 13 8.71 6.47 -46.65
C PHE A 13 10.15 6.70 -47.14
N PHE A 14 11.15 6.42 -46.29
CA PHE A 14 12.55 6.61 -46.64
C PHE A 14 13.00 5.65 -47.75
N ILE A 15 12.53 4.40 -47.74
CA ILE A 15 12.82 3.44 -48.82
C ILE A 15 12.18 3.89 -50.13
N GLY A 16 10.94 4.39 -50.09
CA GLY A 16 10.26 5.00 -51.24
C GLY A 16 11.04 6.16 -51.83
N PHE A 17 11.49 7.09 -50.98
CA PHE A 17 12.31 8.23 -51.40
C PHE A 17 13.65 7.80 -52.01
N ALA A 18 14.35 6.85 -51.39
CA ALA A 18 15.61 6.35 -51.90
C ALA A 18 15.47 5.73 -53.30
N PHE A 19 14.38 4.99 -53.53
CA PHE A 19 14.11 4.38 -54.84
C PHE A 19 13.73 5.41 -55.90
N LEU A 20 12.94 6.44 -55.53
CA LEU A 20 12.64 7.57 -56.41
C LEU A 20 13.93 8.29 -56.85
N MET A 21 14.86 8.53 -55.93
CA MET A 21 16.14 9.20 -56.23
C MET A 21 17.06 8.40 -57.17
N ILE A 22 16.94 7.07 -57.21
CA ILE A 22 17.74 6.22 -58.12
C ILE A 22 17.19 6.26 -59.55
N THR A 23 15.90 6.55 -59.71
CA THR A 23 15.16 6.26 -60.94
C THR A 23 14.80 7.50 -61.75
N ASP A 24 14.68 8.67 -61.12
CA ASP A 24 14.22 9.89 -61.77
C ASP A 24 15.18 11.09 -61.60
N ALA A 25 15.06 12.08 -62.48
CA ALA A 25 15.90 13.27 -62.51
C ALA A 25 15.62 14.23 -61.33
N ALA A 26 16.67 14.83 -60.76
CA ALA A 26 16.65 15.55 -59.49
C ALA A 26 15.67 16.75 -59.39
N SER A 27 15.16 17.28 -60.50
CA SER A 27 14.21 18.41 -60.46
C SER A 27 12.77 17.98 -60.16
N LEU A 28 12.34 16.79 -60.62
CA LEU A 28 10.97 16.29 -60.38
C LEU A 28 10.83 15.72 -58.96
N THR A 29 11.93 15.26 -58.36
CA THR A 29 11.92 14.54 -57.07
C THR A 29 11.54 15.44 -55.88
N ILE A 30 11.82 16.75 -55.94
CA ILE A 30 11.56 17.68 -54.83
C ILE A 30 10.06 17.97 -54.67
N GLU A 31 9.33 18.16 -55.77
CA GLU A 31 7.89 18.43 -55.74
C GLU A 31 7.11 17.22 -55.21
N VAL A 32 7.43 16.03 -55.73
CA VAL A 32 6.84 14.76 -55.28
C VAL A 32 7.14 14.52 -53.80
N LEU A 33 8.37 14.80 -53.35
CA LEU A 33 8.76 14.68 -51.95
C LEU A 33 7.93 15.60 -51.05
N LEU A 34 7.85 16.89 -51.35
CA LEU A 34 7.14 17.87 -50.51
C LEU A 34 5.66 17.51 -50.34
N VAL A 35 4.98 17.19 -51.44
CA VAL A 35 3.57 16.78 -51.40
C VAL A 35 3.41 15.49 -50.60
N SER A 36 4.30 14.50 -50.81
CA SER A 36 4.27 13.25 -50.06
C SER A 36 4.50 13.46 -48.56
N VAL A 37 5.46 14.30 -48.16
CA VAL A 37 5.70 14.66 -46.75
C VAL A 37 4.45 15.28 -46.12
N ILE A 38 3.76 16.19 -46.81
CA ILE A 38 2.55 16.84 -46.31
C ILE A 38 1.43 15.80 -46.10
N LEU A 39 1.17 14.95 -47.10
CA LEU A 39 0.12 13.93 -47.03
C LEU A 39 0.41 12.89 -45.93
N PHE A 40 1.67 12.46 -45.80
CA PHE A 40 2.09 11.57 -44.71
C PHE A 40 2.01 12.23 -43.34
N GLY A 41 2.39 13.50 -43.23
CA GLY A 41 2.26 14.29 -42.02
C GLY A 41 0.80 14.34 -41.54
N LEU A 42 -0.14 14.61 -42.46
CA LEU A 42 -1.57 14.59 -42.16
C LEU A 42 -2.05 13.19 -41.71
N MET A 43 -1.60 12.11 -42.37
CA MET A 43 -1.93 10.73 -41.97
C MET A 43 -1.32 10.30 -40.62
N LEU A 44 -0.21 10.91 -40.20
CA LEU A 44 0.38 10.67 -38.89
C LEU A 44 -0.30 11.50 -37.79
N TYR A 45 -0.79 12.69 -38.14
CA TYR A 45 -1.48 13.59 -37.23
C TYR A 45 -2.88 13.10 -36.85
N PHE A 46 -3.69 12.69 -37.85
CA PHE A 46 -5.06 12.23 -37.61
C PHE A 46 -5.12 10.76 -37.21
N GLU A 47 -5.90 10.46 -36.17
CA GLU A 47 -6.17 9.08 -35.71
C GLU A 47 -7.52 8.54 -36.22
N ASN A 48 -8.37 9.39 -36.80
CA ASN A 48 -9.70 9.01 -37.26
C ASN A 48 -9.62 8.22 -38.58
N GLU A 49 -10.08 6.96 -38.57
CA GLU A 49 -10.04 6.05 -39.73
C GLU A 49 -10.72 6.64 -40.98
N LYS A 50 -11.81 7.40 -40.82
CA LYS A 50 -12.50 8.05 -41.94
C LYS A 50 -11.63 9.13 -42.60
N VAL A 51 -10.93 9.92 -41.79
CA VAL A 51 -10.04 10.99 -42.26
C VAL A 51 -8.82 10.38 -42.95
N ILE A 52 -8.26 9.32 -42.39
CA ILE A 52 -7.16 8.57 -43.02
C ILE A 52 -7.61 8.00 -44.37
N GLY A 53 -8.82 7.43 -44.45
CA GLY A 53 -9.38 6.93 -45.71
C GLY A 53 -9.55 8.03 -46.77
N LEU A 54 -10.03 9.21 -46.38
CA LEU A 54 -10.13 10.37 -47.29
C LEU A 54 -8.76 10.84 -47.79
N ILE A 55 -7.78 10.98 -46.90
CA ILE A 55 -6.41 11.35 -47.29
C ILE A 55 -5.80 10.30 -48.21
N SER A 56 -6.06 9.02 -47.97
CA SER A 56 -5.58 7.91 -48.82
C SER A 56 -6.23 7.92 -50.21
N GLY A 57 -7.51 8.30 -50.30
CA GLY A 57 -8.19 8.52 -51.58
C GLY A 57 -7.62 9.72 -52.34
N LEU A 58 -7.32 10.82 -51.64
CA LEU A 58 -6.66 11.98 -52.23
C LEU A 58 -5.24 11.63 -52.72
N PHE A 59 -4.50 10.83 -51.95
CA PHE A 59 -3.20 10.33 -52.36
C PHE A 59 -3.29 9.49 -53.66
N LEU A 60 -4.31 8.65 -53.80
CA LEU A 60 -4.54 7.90 -55.04
C LEU A 60 -4.75 8.84 -56.24
N ILE A 61 -5.54 9.90 -56.09
CA ILE A 61 -5.78 10.89 -57.15
C ILE A 61 -4.46 11.53 -57.59
N VAL A 62 -3.60 11.88 -56.63
CA VAL A 62 -2.27 12.42 -56.89
C VAL A 62 -1.37 11.39 -57.60
N CYS A 63 -1.45 10.11 -57.24
CA CYS A 63 -0.76 9.03 -57.97
C CYS A 63 -1.21 8.88 -59.42
N PHE A 64 -2.49 9.08 -59.74
CA PHE A 64 -2.96 9.01 -61.13
C PHE A 64 -2.48 10.19 -61.98
N TYR A 65 -2.20 11.33 -61.35
CA TYR A 65 -1.63 12.50 -62.02
C TYR A 65 -0.14 12.31 -62.31
N ASP A 66 0.61 11.77 -61.33
CA ASP A 66 2.03 11.46 -61.47
C ASP A 66 2.38 10.12 -60.81
N ILE A 67 2.89 9.20 -61.63
CA ILE A 67 3.24 7.83 -61.24
C ILE A 67 4.31 7.77 -60.14
N ASN A 68 5.15 8.82 -60.01
CA ASN A 68 6.22 8.87 -59.02
C ASN A 68 5.71 8.85 -57.57
N PHE A 69 4.45 9.25 -57.33
CA PHE A 69 3.85 9.12 -56.00
C PHE A 69 3.63 7.65 -55.59
N ALA A 70 3.60 6.71 -56.54
CA ALA A 70 3.42 5.29 -56.25
C ALA A 70 4.53 4.72 -55.34
N TYR A 71 5.75 5.29 -55.36
CA TYR A 71 6.84 4.88 -54.47
C TYR A 71 6.53 5.08 -52.98
N PHE A 72 5.63 6.01 -52.64
CA PHE A 72 5.23 6.27 -51.26
C PHE A 72 3.96 5.51 -50.85
N PHE A 73 3.27 4.85 -51.79
CA PHE A 73 2.05 4.11 -51.48
C PHE A 73 2.20 3.03 -50.41
N PRO A 74 3.29 2.25 -50.30
CA PRO A 74 3.42 1.25 -49.24
C PRO A 74 3.24 1.81 -47.82
N GLY A 75 3.65 3.05 -47.57
CA GLY A 75 3.43 3.71 -46.28
C GLY A 75 1.96 4.10 -46.05
N VAL A 76 1.24 4.48 -47.11
CA VAL A 76 -0.21 4.73 -47.08
C VAL A 76 -0.94 3.42 -46.83
N PHE A 77 -0.57 2.38 -47.58
CA PHE A 77 -1.08 1.02 -47.46
C PHE A 77 -0.90 0.48 -46.04
N TYR A 78 0.28 0.65 -45.41
CA TYR A 78 0.51 0.29 -44.00
C TYR A 78 -0.54 0.91 -43.06
N ARG A 79 -0.95 2.16 -43.30
CA ARG A 79 -1.90 2.87 -42.43
C ARG A 79 -3.33 2.39 -42.59
N ILE A 80 -3.75 2.10 -43.82
CA ILE A 80 -5.12 1.65 -44.12
C ILE A 80 -5.30 0.13 -44.00
N PHE A 81 -4.22 -0.65 -44.10
CA PHE A 81 -4.28 -2.10 -44.04
C PHE A 81 -4.82 -2.57 -42.70
N GLY A 82 -5.87 -3.39 -42.74
CA GLY A 82 -6.54 -3.89 -41.55
C GLY A 82 -7.44 -2.88 -40.82
N THR A 83 -7.65 -1.68 -41.38
CA THR A 83 -8.62 -0.70 -40.84
C THR A 83 -10.00 -0.92 -41.43
N LYS A 84 -11.06 -0.49 -40.71
CA LYS A 84 -12.43 -0.60 -41.23
C LYS A 84 -12.78 0.65 -42.05
N PRO A 85 -13.41 0.50 -43.23
CA PRO A 85 -13.79 -0.76 -43.86
C PRO A 85 -12.62 -1.41 -44.65
N PHE A 86 -12.41 -2.71 -44.47
CA PHE A 86 -11.25 -3.43 -45.04
C PHE A 86 -11.19 -3.40 -46.57
N TRP A 87 -12.34 -3.32 -47.25
CA TRP A 87 -12.39 -3.26 -48.71
C TRP A 87 -11.66 -2.05 -49.30
N LEU A 88 -11.53 -0.95 -48.55
CA LEU A 88 -10.96 0.31 -49.04
C LEU A 88 -9.47 0.14 -49.33
N SER A 89 -8.75 -0.59 -48.47
CA SER A 89 -7.32 -0.85 -48.70
C SER A 89 -7.09 -1.72 -49.94
N TYR A 90 -7.94 -2.70 -50.19
CA TYR A 90 -7.85 -3.55 -51.38
C TYR A 90 -8.22 -2.79 -52.65
N LEU A 91 -9.23 -1.93 -52.58
CA LEU A 91 -9.63 -1.06 -53.69
C LEU A 91 -8.51 -0.10 -54.09
N LEU A 92 -7.89 0.58 -53.11
CA LEU A 92 -6.77 1.49 -53.36
C LEU A 92 -5.53 0.75 -53.87
N PHE A 93 -5.23 -0.44 -53.33
CA PHE A 93 -4.14 -1.30 -53.81
C PHE A 93 -4.35 -1.74 -55.26
N PHE A 94 -5.56 -2.16 -55.61
CA PHE A 94 -5.91 -2.53 -56.98
C PHE A 94 -5.80 -1.34 -57.95
N GLY A 95 -6.26 -0.16 -57.54
CA GLY A 95 -6.15 1.07 -58.34
C GLY A 95 -4.69 1.40 -58.71
N ILE A 96 -3.76 1.21 -57.78
CA ILE A 96 -2.33 1.48 -58.00
C ILE A 96 -1.67 0.40 -58.85
N ILE A 97 -2.06 -0.87 -58.69
CA ILE A 97 -1.57 -1.93 -59.58
C ILE A 97 -1.95 -1.64 -61.02
N LEU A 98 -3.21 -1.27 -61.28
CA LEU A 98 -3.66 -0.94 -62.63
C LEU A 98 -2.89 0.25 -63.21
N HIS A 99 -2.67 1.29 -62.42
CA HIS A 99 -1.93 2.47 -62.88
C HIS A 99 -0.45 2.19 -63.16
N THR A 100 0.18 1.32 -62.38
CA THR A 100 1.62 1.02 -62.49
C THR A 100 1.93 -0.14 -63.43
N PHE A 101 0.91 -0.75 -64.06
CA PHE A 101 1.06 -1.97 -64.84
C PHE A 101 2.03 -1.85 -66.03
N GLU A 102 2.12 -0.67 -66.65
CA GLU A 102 3.03 -0.43 -67.76
C GLU A 102 4.50 -0.29 -67.32
N ASN A 103 4.75 0.02 -66.04
CA ASN A 103 6.08 0.19 -65.48
C ASN A 103 6.45 -0.96 -64.55
N ASN A 104 7.03 -2.02 -65.14
CA ASN A 104 7.40 -3.26 -64.44
C ASN A 104 8.26 -3.03 -63.19
N MET A 105 9.16 -2.03 -63.21
CA MET A 105 10.03 -1.74 -62.06
C MET A 105 9.24 -1.13 -60.90
N VAL A 106 8.39 -0.14 -61.17
CA VAL A 106 7.53 0.49 -60.15
C VAL A 106 6.54 -0.53 -59.59
N LEU A 107 5.92 -1.33 -60.47
CA LEU A 107 4.97 -2.37 -60.07
C LEU A 107 5.60 -3.39 -59.11
N ALA A 108 6.78 -3.92 -59.46
CA ALA A 108 7.50 -4.88 -58.61
C ALA A 108 7.87 -4.28 -57.25
N PHE A 109 8.30 -3.01 -57.23
CA PHE A 109 8.61 -2.28 -56.00
C PHE A 109 7.38 -2.13 -55.10
N VAL A 110 6.25 -1.65 -55.66
CA VAL A 110 5.01 -1.41 -54.91
C VAL A 110 4.47 -2.71 -54.33
N ILE A 111 4.43 -3.80 -55.10
CA ILE A 111 3.96 -5.11 -54.62
C ILE A 111 4.86 -5.61 -53.48
N SER A 112 6.18 -5.58 -53.67
CA SER A 112 7.14 -6.04 -52.67
C SER A 112 7.02 -5.25 -51.37
N LEU A 113 7.02 -3.91 -51.44
CA LEU A 113 6.91 -3.10 -50.23
C LEU A 113 5.52 -3.15 -49.59
N CYS A 114 4.43 -3.28 -50.34
CA CYS A 114 3.10 -3.46 -49.75
C CYS A 114 3.00 -4.79 -49.00
N PHE A 115 3.66 -5.85 -49.49
CA PHE A 115 3.78 -7.10 -48.76
C PHE A 115 4.56 -6.90 -47.44
N THR A 116 5.70 -6.20 -47.47
CA THR A 116 6.44 -5.88 -46.22
C THR A 116 5.62 -5.00 -45.27
N ALA A 117 4.86 -4.04 -45.79
CA ALA A 117 3.99 -3.15 -45.03
C ALA A 117 2.88 -3.93 -44.31
N SER A 118 2.27 -4.91 -44.98
CA SER A 118 1.29 -5.82 -44.38
C SER A 118 1.88 -6.61 -43.21
N LEU A 119 3.07 -7.20 -43.38
CA LEU A 119 3.76 -7.94 -42.33
C LEU A 119 4.12 -7.03 -41.13
N LEU A 120 4.63 -5.83 -41.40
CA LEU A 120 4.94 -4.83 -40.36
C LEU A 120 3.67 -4.40 -39.62
N LYS A 121 2.57 -4.16 -40.33
CA LYS A 121 1.29 -3.76 -39.73
C LYS A 121 0.75 -4.83 -38.78
N VAL A 122 0.73 -6.10 -39.21
CA VAL A 122 0.32 -7.23 -38.37
C VAL A 122 1.22 -7.33 -37.13
N ARG A 123 2.54 -7.26 -37.29
CA ARG A 123 3.50 -7.31 -36.18
C ARG A 123 3.29 -6.16 -35.19
N THR A 124 3.08 -4.95 -35.68
CA THR A 124 2.92 -3.75 -34.84
C THR A 124 1.60 -3.77 -34.09
N ASP A 125 0.51 -4.19 -34.71
CA ASP A 125 -0.78 -4.35 -34.03
C ASP A 125 -0.71 -5.44 -32.94
N GLN A 126 -0.02 -6.56 -33.20
CA GLN A 126 0.24 -7.60 -32.19
C GLN A 126 1.07 -7.07 -31.02
N ASN A 127 2.10 -6.26 -31.29
CA ASN A 127 2.94 -5.66 -30.24
C ASN A 127 2.15 -4.67 -29.38
N ILE A 128 1.30 -3.86 -30.00
CA ILE A 128 0.41 -2.95 -29.28
C ILE A 128 -0.55 -3.73 -28.38
N GLN A 129 -1.14 -4.81 -28.88
CA GLN A 129 -2.01 -5.68 -28.07
C GLN A 129 -1.26 -6.34 -26.92
N ARG A 130 -0.04 -6.84 -27.17
CA ARG A 130 0.81 -7.46 -26.14
C ARG A 130 1.18 -6.45 -25.05
N GLN A 131 1.50 -5.21 -25.43
CA GLN A 131 1.81 -4.14 -24.49
C GLN A 131 0.59 -3.76 -23.64
N LYS A 132 -0.60 -3.69 -24.24
CA LYS A 132 -1.86 -3.48 -23.51
C LYS A 132 -2.10 -4.60 -22.49
N LYS A 133 -1.98 -5.87 -22.91
CA LYS A 133 -2.14 -7.04 -22.03
C LYS A 133 -1.12 -7.05 -20.88
N TYR A 134 0.13 -6.67 -21.15
CA TYR A 134 1.17 -6.56 -20.14
C TYR A 134 0.83 -5.52 -19.08
N LEU A 135 0.37 -4.34 -19.50
CA LEU A 135 -0.03 -3.28 -18.57
C LEU A 135 -1.20 -3.74 -17.67
N THR A 136 -2.26 -4.29 -18.26
CA THR A 136 -3.41 -4.79 -17.48
C THR A 136 -3.04 -5.91 -16.53
N LEU A 137 -2.13 -6.80 -16.94
CA LEU A 137 -1.65 -7.90 -16.11
C LEU A 137 -0.79 -7.37 -14.95
N SER A 138 0.08 -6.39 -15.21
CA SER A 138 0.90 -5.74 -14.19
C SER A 138 0.04 -5.07 -13.11
N ASP A 139 -1.01 -4.36 -13.52
CA ASP A 139 -1.95 -3.71 -12.60
C ASP A 139 -2.73 -4.74 -11.77
N SER A 140 -3.23 -5.80 -12.41
CA SER A 140 -3.93 -6.90 -11.72
C SER A 140 -3.04 -7.59 -10.68
N TYR A 141 -1.77 -7.84 -11.04
CA TYR A 141 -0.79 -8.43 -10.14
C TYR A 141 -0.51 -7.54 -8.91
N ARG A 142 -0.40 -6.22 -9.10
CA ARG A 142 -0.21 -5.27 -8.00
C ARG A 142 -1.39 -5.29 -7.03
N ASN A 143 -2.62 -5.33 -7.54
CA ASN A 143 -3.83 -5.39 -6.72
C ASN A 143 -3.90 -6.70 -5.91
N LEU A 144 -3.69 -7.85 -6.56
CA LEU A 144 -3.66 -9.16 -5.88
C LEU A 144 -2.58 -9.22 -4.80
N LYS A 145 -1.39 -8.67 -5.10
CA LYS A 145 -0.29 -8.59 -4.12
C LYS A 145 -0.67 -7.75 -2.90
N TYR A 146 -1.34 -6.62 -3.12
CA TYR A 146 -1.83 -5.76 -2.04
C TYR A 146 -2.89 -6.47 -1.18
N GLU A 147 -3.87 -7.11 -1.83
CA GLU A 147 -4.92 -7.89 -1.14
C GLU A 147 -4.34 -9.04 -0.33
N SER A 148 -3.41 -9.81 -0.90
CA SER A 148 -2.73 -10.91 -0.20
C SER A 148 -1.96 -10.40 1.04
N LYS A 149 -1.27 -9.26 0.92
CA LYS A 149 -0.58 -8.63 2.05
C LYS A 149 -1.57 -8.21 3.15
N LYS A 150 -2.71 -7.62 2.77
CA LYS A 150 -3.78 -7.22 3.70
C LYS A 150 -4.40 -8.42 4.40
N GLN A 151 -4.69 -9.50 3.68
CA GLN A 151 -5.21 -10.75 4.27
C GLN A 151 -4.22 -11.36 5.25
N LYS A 152 -2.94 -11.41 4.91
CA LYS A 152 -1.88 -11.89 5.82
C LYS A 152 -1.85 -11.09 7.11
N GLN A 153 -1.93 -9.76 7.03
CA GLN A 153 -1.97 -8.90 8.23
C GLN A 153 -3.22 -9.14 9.08
N ALA A 154 -4.39 -9.32 8.46
CA ALA A 154 -5.62 -9.63 9.18
C ALA A 154 -5.55 -10.98 9.91
N ILE A 155 -4.96 -11.99 9.27
CA ILE A 155 -4.76 -13.31 9.89
C ILE A 155 -3.80 -13.21 11.08
N LEU A 156 -2.68 -12.49 10.95
CA LEU A 156 -1.75 -12.27 12.05
C LEU A 156 -2.41 -11.57 13.24
N GLN A 157 -3.19 -10.50 12.99
CA GLN A 157 -3.93 -9.81 14.04
C GLN A 157 -4.94 -10.72 14.74
N LYS A 158 -5.63 -11.58 14.00
CA LYS A 158 -6.56 -12.55 14.57
C LYS A 158 -5.82 -13.57 15.44
N GLN A 159 -4.69 -14.08 14.96
CA GLN A 159 -3.85 -15.02 15.69
C GLN A 159 -3.31 -14.42 17.00
N ASP A 160 -2.81 -13.18 16.95
CA ASP A 160 -2.36 -12.45 18.15
C ASP A 160 -3.49 -12.26 19.15
N GLY A 161 -4.70 -11.95 18.67
CA GLY A 161 -5.91 -11.84 19.49
C GLY A 161 -6.28 -13.16 20.18
N GLU A 162 -6.24 -14.27 19.46
CA GLU A 162 -6.52 -15.62 20.00
C GLU A 162 -5.46 -16.03 21.04
N ILE A 163 -4.17 -15.80 20.76
CA ILE A 163 -3.08 -16.07 21.71
C ILE A 163 -3.27 -15.25 22.99
N ARG A 164 -3.58 -13.95 22.85
CA ARG A 164 -3.79 -13.06 23.99
C ARG A 164 -5.02 -13.47 24.81
N ALA A 165 -6.11 -13.86 24.16
CA ALA A 165 -7.30 -14.36 24.83
C ALA A 165 -7.04 -15.68 25.58
N ALA A 166 -6.30 -16.61 24.96
CA ALA A 166 -5.90 -17.86 25.61
C ALA A 166 -4.99 -17.61 26.82
N MET A 167 -4.02 -16.70 26.70
CA MET A 167 -3.13 -16.31 27.79
C MET A 167 -3.90 -15.67 28.95
N LEU A 168 -4.84 -14.76 28.67
CA LEU A 168 -5.70 -14.13 29.68
C LEU A 168 -6.58 -15.16 30.38
N LYS A 169 -7.17 -16.09 29.61
CA LYS A 169 -7.98 -17.19 30.16
C LYS A 169 -7.16 -18.06 31.12
N GLU A 170 -5.92 -18.35 30.75
CA GLU A 170 -5.03 -19.16 31.56
C GLU A 170 -4.57 -18.44 32.83
N ARG A 171 -4.19 -17.15 32.73
CA ARG A 171 -3.90 -16.31 33.92
C ARG A 171 -5.09 -16.29 34.89
N ASN A 172 -6.31 -16.11 34.37
CA ASN A 172 -7.53 -16.11 35.18
C ASN A 172 -7.89 -17.48 35.77
N ARG A 173 -7.49 -18.58 35.13
CA ARG A 173 -7.61 -19.93 35.70
C ARG A 173 -6.65 -20.08 36.88
N ILE A 174 -5.38 -19.74 36.68
CA ILE A 174 -4.33 -19.80 37.71
C ILE A 174 -4.71 -18.94 38.92
N ALA A 175 -5.17 -17.71 38.71
CA ALA A 175 -5.59 -16.82 39.78
C ALA A 175 -6.71 -17.45 40.65
N ARG A 176 -7.71 -18.08 40.02
CA ARG A 176 -8.78 -18.79 40.75
C ARG A 176 -8.25 -20.01 41.50
N GLU A 177 -7.39 -20.81 40.89
CA GLU A 177 -6.81 -21.99 41.56
C GLU A 177 -5.94 -21.61 42.76
N ILE A 178 -5.15 -20.54 42.66
CA ILE A 178 -4.37 -20.00 43.80
C ILE A 178 -5.32 -19.51 44.90
N HIS A 179 -6.35 -18.74 44.54
CA HIS A 179 -7.35 -18.24 45.49
C HIS A 179 -8.01 -19.39 46.25
N ASP A 180 -8.50 -20.39 45.53
CA ASP A 180 -9.25 -21.48 46.13
C ASP A 180 -8.30 -22.35 46.97
N ASN A 181 -7.18 -22.83 46.42
CA ASN A 181 -6.34 -23.77 47.15
C ASN A 181 -5.51 -23.11 48.26
N VAL A 182 -4.75 -22.06 47.92
CA VAL A 182 -3.85 -21.41 48.88
C VAL A 182 -4.64 -20.58 49.89
N GLY A 183 -5.71 -19.91 49.43
CA GLY A 183 -6.59 -19.16 50.31
C GLY A 183 -7.29 -20.06 51.34
N HIS A 184 -7.83 -21.21 50.94
CA HIS A 184 -8.48 -22.14 51.88
C HIS A 184 -7.49 -22.72 52.90
N LEU A 185 -6.27 -23.09 52.48
CA LEU A 185 -5.25 -23.64 53.37
C LEU A 185 -4.77 -22.61 54.40
N LEU A 186 -4.48 -21.38 53.97
CA LEU A 186 -4.08 -20.30 54.89
C LEU A 186 -5.21 -19.93 55.87
N SER A 187 -6.45 -19.87 55.39
CA SER A 187 -7.62 -19.61 56.25
C SER A 187 -7.80 -20.71 57.31
N SER A 188 -7.59 -21.97 56.92
CA SER A 188 -7.64 -23.12 57.83
C SER A 188 -6.50 -23.09 58.86
N ALA A 189 -5.28 -22.73 58.44
CA ALA A 189 -4.13 -22.58 59.33
C ALA A 189 -4.35 -21.43 60.34
N LEU A 190 -4.88 -20.29 59.89
CA LEU A 190 -5.25 -19.17 60.77
C LEU A 190 -6.30 -19.59 61.81
N LEU A 191 -7.31 -20.36 61.42
CA LEU A 191 -8.31 -20.91 62.33
C LEU A 191 -7.70 -21.85 63.38
N GLN A 192 -6.80 -22.75 62.98
CA GLN A 192 -6.13 -23.68 63.89
C GLN A 192 -5.21 -22.93 64.87
N VAL A 193 -4.44 -21.95 64.39
CA VAL A 193 -3.58 -21.12 65.24
C VAL A 193 -4.43 -20.26 66.20
N GLY A 194 -5.54 -19.70 65.73
CA GLY A 194 -6.49 -18.96 66.57
C GLY A 194 -7.12 -19.84 67.67
N ALA A 195 -7.48 -21.09 67.34
CA ALA A 195 -7.98 -22.04 68.33
C ALA A 195 -6.91 -22.43 69.35
N LEU A 196 -5.67 -22.65 68.92
CA LEU A 196 -4.54 -22.92 69.82
C LEU A 196 -4.27 -21.72 70.74
N GLN A 197 -4.39 -20.47 70.25
CA GLN A 197 -4.28 -19.27 71.08
C GLN A 197 -5.39 -19.14 72.11
N ALA A 198 -6.60 -19.66 71.83
CA ALA A 198 -7.70 -19.64 72.79
C ALA A 198 -7.52 -20.64 73.94
N ILE A 199 -6.73 -21.70 73.72
CA ILE A 199 -6.48 -22.77 74.70
C ILE A 199 -5.14 -22.56 75.43
N ALA A 200 -4.12 -22.07 74.74
CA ALA A 200 -2.79 -21.80 75.29
C ALA A 200 -2.69 -20.35 75.80
N SER A 201 -2.45 -20.19 77.10
CA SER A 201 -2.21 -18.88 77.74
C SER A 201 -1.05 -18.13 77.07
N GLU A 202 -1.32 -16.92 76.56
CA GLU A 202 -0.45 -15.94 75.89
C GLU A 202 0.99 -16.40 75.56
N GLN A 203 1.14 -17.26 74.57
CA GLN A 203 2.44 -17.58 73.97
C GLN A 203 2.79 -16.56 72.88
N LYS A 204 3.92 -15.88 73.07
CA LYS A 204 4.44 -14.86 72.17
C LYS A 204 4.75 -15.44 70.78
N GLU A 205 5.18 -16.71 70.71
CA GLU A 205 5.45 -17.42 69.46
C GLU A 205 4.18 -17.63 68.62
N LEU A 206 3.05 -17.98 69.26
CA LEU A 206 1.79 -18.27 68.58
C LEU A 206 1.16 -16.99 67.98
N THR A 207 1.38 -15.86 68.65
CA THR A 207 0.98 -14.53 68.19
C THR A 207 1.81 -14.08 66.98
N SER A 208 3.12 -14.34 66.98
CA SER A 208 3.99 -14.09 65.84
C SER A 208 3.63 -14.95 64.63
N LEU A 209 3.28 -16.23 64.85
CA LEU A 209 2.85 -17.14 63.80
C LEU A 209 1.55 -16.69 63.14
N LYS A 210 0.55 -16.29 63.94
CA LYS A 210 -0.70 -15.72 63.42
C LYS A 210 -0.46 -14.48 62.57
N GLN A 211 0.33 -13.52 63.06
CA GLN A 211 0.68 -12.32 62.29
C GLN A 211 1.39 -12.63 60.98
N THR A 212 2.23 -13.67 60.95
CA THR A 212 2.91 -14.12 59.73
C THR A 212 1.93 -14.71 58.74
N LEU A 213 0.97 -15.53 59.19
CA LEU A 213 -0.08 -16.10 58.35
C LEU A 213 -1.05 -15.03 57.83
N ASP A 214 -1.42 -14.04 58.64
CA ASP A 214 -2.26 -12.91 58.22
C ASP A 214 -1.56 -12.12 57.09
N ARG A 215 -0.27 -11.78 57.28
CA ARG A 215 0.52 -11.11 56.22
C ARG A 215 0.64 -11.97 54.95
N ALA A 216 0.80 -13.28 55.09
CA ALA A 216 0.85 -14.19 53.95
C ALA A 216 -0.49 -14.23 53.19
N MET A 217 -1.61 -14.20 53.93
CA MET A 217 -2.96 -14.14 53.38
C MET A 217 -3.18 -12.85 52.58
N ASP A 218 -2.80 -11.70 53.15
CA ASP A 218 -2.93 -10.39 52.49
C ASP A 218 -2.06 -10.29 51.23
N ASN A 219 -0.80 -10.76 51.31
CA ASN A 219 0.12 -10.75 50.16
C ASN A 219 -0.38 -11.63 48.99
N ILE A 220 -0.98 -12.79 49.29
CA ILE A 220 -1.56 -13.65 48.26
C ILE A 220 -2.82 -13.02 47.67
N ARG A 221 -3.66 -12.43 48.52
CA ARG A 221 -4.87 -11.74 48.06
C ARG A 221 -4.52 -10.59 47.11
N GLU A 222 -3.52 -9.78 47.46
CA GLU A 222 -3.01 -8.71 46.60
C GLU A 222 -2.42 -9.26 45.29
N SER A 223 -1.61 -10.32 45.35
CA SER A 223 -1.00 -10.94 44.17
C SER A 223 -2.04 -11.54 43.20
N VAL A 224 -3.07 -12.20 43.73
CA VAL A 224 -4.18 -12.76 42.94
C VAL A 224 -5.04 -11.65 42.35
N HIS A 225 -5.31 -10.59 43.11
CA HIS A 225 -6.04 -9.41 42.63
C HIS A 225 -5.31 -8.76 41.45
N ASN A 226 -3.99 -8.59 41.55
CA ASN A 226 -3.15 -8.06 40.48
C ASN A 226 -3.14 -8.94 39.21
N LEU A 227 -3.26 -10.26 39.36
CA LEU A 227 -3.40 -11.19 38.23
C LEU A 227 -4.76 -11.06 37.51
N HIS A 228 -5.79 -10.57 38.21
CA HIS A 228 -7.16 -10.44 37.69
C HIS A 228 -7.46 -9.05 37.12
N ASP A 229 -6.91 -7.99 37.72
CA ASP A 229 -7.22 -6.59 37.39
C ASP A 229 -6.66 -6.11 36.05
N GLU A 230 -5.68 -6.78 35.46
CA GLU A 230 -5.20 -6.44 34.11
C GLU A 230 -6.20 -6.81 33.00
N SER A 231 -7.31 -7.50 33.32
CA SER A 231 -8.26 -8.01 32.33
C SER A 231 -9.26 -6.97 31.78
N VAL A 232 -9.36 -5.78 32.40
CA VAL A 232 -10.21 -4.69 31.89
C VAL A 232 -9.33 -3.53 31.41
N ASN A 233 -8.74 -3.69 30.23
CA ASN A 233 -8.23 -2.55 29.48
C ASN A 233 -9.43 -1.76 28.90
N LEU A 234 -9.90 -0.76 29.65
CA LEU A 234 -10.89 0.24 29.19
C LEU A 234 -10.43 1.06 27.96
N LYS A 235 -9.20 0.83 27.48
CA LYS A 235 -8.59 1.53 26.35
C LYS A 235 -9.12 1.11 24.96
N MET A 236 -10.02 0.12 24.86
CA MET A 236 -10.63 -0.28 23.58
C MET A 236 -11.94 0.46 23.27
N GLY A 237 -11.91 1.79 23.27
CA GLY A 237 -12.99 2.62 22.69
C GLY A 237 -14.36 2.54 23.38
N ALA A 238 -14.45 1.97 24.58
CA ALA A 238 -15.67 1.98 25.37
C ALA A 238 -15.95 3.39 25.91
N LYS A 239 -17.11 3.96 25.58
CA LYS A 239 -17.56 5.27 26.09
C LYS A 239 -18.25 5.17 27.46
N GLY A 240 -18.09 4.07 28.18
CA GLY A 240 -18.63 3.89 29.54
C GLY A 240 -18.76 2.43 29.95
N TYR A 241 -18.92 2.17 31.24
CA TYR A 241 -19.26 0.86 31.80
C TYR A 241 -20.37 1.03 32.86
N LEU A 242 -21.25 0.04 32.97
CA LEU A 242 -22.36 0.01 33.92
C LEU A 242 -22.28 -1.27 34.74
N LEU A 243 -22.35 -1.14 36.06
CA LEU A 243 -22.37 -2.29 36.98
C LEU A 243 -23.75 -2.97 36.94
N LYS A 244 -23.74 -4.31 37.01
CA LYS A 244 -24.88 -5.23 36.80
C LYS A 244 -26.06 -5.04 37.78
N GLN A 245 -25.98 -4.09 38.72
CA GLN A 245 -26.91 -3.96 39.85
C GLN A 245 -27.96 -2.83 39.68
N LYS A 246 -27.88 -1.98 38.63
CA LYS A 246 -28.85 -0.88 38.41
C LYS A 246 -29.44 -0.88 37.00
N TYR A 247 -30.40 -1.76 36.73
CA TYR A 247 -31.09 -1.86 35.43
C TYR A 247 -31.82 -0.56 35.01
N GLU A 248 -32.32 0.21 35.99
CA GLU A 248 -33.03 1.47 35.76
C GLU A 248 -32.16 2.57 35.12
N SER A 249 -30.84 2.49 35.31
CA SER A 249 -29.88 3.46 34.77
C SER A 249 -29.46 3.22 33.31
N ILE A 250 -29.92 2.12 32.69
CA ILE A 250 -29.54 1.76 31.32
C ILE A 250 -30.11 2.75 30.29
N ILE A 251 -31.39 3.13 30.41
CA ILE A 251 -32.04 4.06 29.45
C ILE A 251 -31.43 5.48 29.52
N PRO A 252 -31.24 6.08 30.71
CA PRO A 252 -30.50 7.34 30.83
C PRO A 252 -29.09 7.25 30.28
N ALA A 253 -28.39 6.13 30.54
CA ALA A 253 -27.03 5.94 30.08
C ALA A 253 -26.91 5.87 28.54
N LEU A 254 -27.88 5.21 27.88
CA LEU A 254 -27.91 5.13 26.43
C LEU A 254 -28.08 6.51 25.77
N LYS A 255 -28.95 7.37 26.34
CA LYS A 255 -29.16 8.74 25.84
C LYS A 255 -27.90 9.60 25.97
N ILE A 256 -27.18 9.50 27.08
CA ILE A 256 -25.96 10.27 27.32
C ILE A 256 -24.82 9.83 26.37
N VAL A 257 -24.64 8.51 26.15
CA VAL A 257 -23.66 8.01 25.16
C VAL A 257 -24.01 8.45 23.73
N GLN A 258 -25.32 8.52 23.40
CA GLN A 258 -25.79 8.98 22.11
C GLN A 258 -25.50 10.47 21.84
N THR A 259 -25.38 11.27 22.90
CA THR A 259 -24.89 12.67 22.83
C THR A 259 -23.37 12.81 22.82
N GLY A 260 -22.63 11.68 22.83
CA GLY A 260 -21.17 11.65 22.77
C GLY A 260 -20.47 11.75 24.13
N GLN A 261 -21.22 11.76 25.23
CA GLN A 261 -20.68 11.87 26.59
C GLN A 261 -20.36 10.50 27.19
N THR A 262 -19.34 10.46 28.05
CA THR A 262 -18.84 9.24 28.70
C THR A 262 -19.47 9.08 30.08
N ILE A 263 -19.92 7.88 30.45
CA ILE A 263 -20.61 7.64 31.73
C ILE A 263 -19.80 6.70 32.60
N TYR A 264 -19.56 7.14 33.82
CA TYR A 264 -18.95 6.38 34.90
C TYR A 264 -20.00 6.27 36.01
N GLY A 265 -20.26 5.05 36.50
CA GLY A 265 -21.22 4.85 37.60
C GLY A 265 -20.83 5.65 38.85
N ASP A 266 -21.84 6.08 39.61
CA ASP A 266 -21.74 7.05 40.73
C ASP A 266 -20.68 6.73 41.81
N GLU A 267 -20.16 5.50 41.89
CA GLU A 267 -19.15 5.14 42.89
C GLU A 267 -17.70 5.45 42.49
N ILE A 268 -17.40 5.86 41.24
CA ILE A 268 -16.02 6.21 40.80
C ILE A 268 -15.87 7.66 40.33
N MET A 269 -16.72 8.56 40.84
CA MET A 269 -16.57 10.00 40.60
C MET A 269 -15.34 10.62 41.28
N GLY A 270 -14.71 9.93 42.24
CA GLY A 270 -13.47 10.40 42.90
C GLY A 270 -12.16 9.93 42.25
N THR A 271 -12.15 8.74 41.62
CA THR A 271 -10.90 8.04 41.27
C THR A 271 -10.54 8.13 39.79
N VAL A 272 -11.52 8.32 38.89
CA VAL A 272 -11.24 8.45 37.45
C VAL A 272 -10.70 9.84 37.10
N PRO A 273 -11.23 10.97 37.63
CA PRO A 273 -10.64 12.27 37.38
C PRO A 273 -9.23 12.37 37.97
N SER A 274 -8.91 11.70 39.07
CA SER A 274 -7.57 11.73 39.67
C SER A 274 -6.55 10.88 38.92
N LEU A 275 -6.98 9.83 38.19
CA LEU A 275 -6.13 9.08 37.25
C LEU A 275 -5.98 9.79 35.89
N LEU A 276 -6.90 10.67 35.52
CA LEU A 276 -6.82 11.51 34.31
C LEU A 276 -6.25 12.92 34.57
N ALA A 277 -6.26 13.41 35.82
CA ALA A 277 -5.73 14.70 36.22
C ALA A 277 -4.29 14.64 36.74
N LYS A 278 -3.72 13.44 36.94
CA LYS A 278 -2.31 13.28 37.30
C LYS A 278 -1.33 13.54 36.15
N ASP A 279 -1.84 13.89 34.96
CA ASP A 279 -1.03 14.41 33.83
C ASP A 279 -0.87 15.94 33.85
N LYS A 280 -1.31 16.63 34.92
CA LYS A 280 -1.08 18.06 35.10
C LYS A 280 -0.54 18.37 36.48
N CYS A 281 0.72 17.99 36.73
CA CYS A 281 1.70 18.77 37.48
C CYS A 281 2.95 17.91 37.72
N THR A 282 3.84 17.85 36.74
CA THR A 282 5.27 17.85 37.00
C THR A 282 5.90 18.84 36.04
N ASN A 283 6.13 20.05 36.53
CA ASN A 283 7.21 20.89 36.05
C ASN A 283 8.51 20.10 36.27
N SER A 284 8.94 19.37 35.25
CA SER A 284 10.31 18.94 35.08
C SER A 284 10.65 19.32 33.67
N THR A 285 11.38 20.44 33.54
CA THR A 285 12.25 20.79 32.41
C THR A 285 12.16 19.81 31.24
N GLU A 286 11.43 20.19 30.18
CA GLU A 286 11.51 19.49 28.90
C GLU A 286 12.99 19.45 28.50
N GLU A 287 13.65 18.31 28.73
CA GLU A 287 14.89 18.00 28.04
C GLU A 287 14.52 17.79 26.57
N LYS A 288 14.48 18.90 25.84
CA LYS A 288 14.32 18.89 24.40
C LYS A 288 15.38 17.95 23.83
N LEU A 289 14.92 16.98 23.03
CA LEU A 289 15.81 16.14 22.25
C LEU A 289 16.78 17.02 21.48
N THR A 290 18.07 16.70 21.57
CA THR A 290 19.10 17.36 20.78
C THR A 290 18.82 17.17 19.28
N GLU A 291 19.34 18.04 18.42
CA GLU A 291 19.16 17.92 16.97
C GLU A 291 19.55 16.52 16.45
N ARG A 292 20.56 15.91 17.07
CA ARG A 292 21.02 14.57 16.71
C ARG A 292 20.02 13.48 17.11
N GLU A 293 19.41 13.60 18.29
CA GLU A 293 18.37 12.70 18.75
C GLU A 293 17.08 12.84 17.92
N GLN A 294 16.73 14.06 17.51
CA GLN A 294 15.62 14.32 16.59
C GLN A 294 15.83 13.70 15.22
N GLN A 295 17.06 13.80 14.67
CA GLN A 295 17.41 13.13 13.41
C GLN A 295 17.24 11.61 13.52
N ILE A 296 17.66 11.01 14.63
CA ILE A 296 17.51 9.57 14.87
C ILE A 296 16.03 9.19 15.04
N LEU A 297 15.26 9.97 15.80
CA LEU A 297 13.82 9.79 15.96
C LEU A 297 13.08 9.85 14.63
N TYR A 298 13.42 10.80 13.76
CA TYR A 298 12.88 10.92 12.42
C TYR A 298 13.13 9.66 11.59
N GLN A 299 14.38 9.16 11.53
CA GLN A 299 14.68 7.94 10.76
C GLN A 299 13.98 6.70 11.33
N ILE A 300 13.74 6.64 12.65
CA ILE A 300 12.94 5.58 13.27
C ILE A 300 11.47 5.66 12.84
N ALA A 301 10.89 6.86 12.79
CA ALA A 301 9.52 7.08 12.33
C ALA A 301 9.33 6.74 10.84
N GLN A 302 10.40 6.87 10.03
CA GLN A 302 10.44 6.42 8.64
C GLN A 302 10.62 4.90 8.48
N GLY A 303 10.84 4.17 9.59
CA GLY A 303 10.91 2.70 9.61
C GLY A 303 12.29 2.12 9.29
N PHE A 304 13.36 2.92 9.26
CA PHE A 304 14.71 2.42 9.04
C PHE A 304 15.21 1.59 10.23
N SER A 305 16.05 0.59 9.97
CA SER A 305 16.76 -0.24 10.95
C SER A 305 17.99 0.46 11.53
N ASN A 306 18.56 -0.04 12.63
CA ASN A 306 19.78 0.55 13.23
C ASN A 306 20.94 0.63 12.25
N LYS A 307 21.10 -0.39 11.41
CA LYS A 307 22.15 -0.47 10.40
C LYS A 307 21.95 0.57 9.28
N GLU A 308 20.71 0.79 8.86
CA GLU A 308 20.38 1.80 7.84
C GLU A 308 20.52 3.22 8.40
N ILE A 309 20.07 3.47 9.63
CA ILE A 309 20.24 4.76 10.32
C ILE A 309 21.73 5.09 10.49
N ALA A 310 22.54 4.09 10.86
CA ALA A 310 23.99 4.23 10.97
C ALA A 310 24.63 4.67 9.65
N GLN A 311 24.18 4.11 8.52
CA GLN A 311 24.64 4.51 7.19
C GLN A 311 24.17 5.92 6.79
N ILE A 312 22.90 6.25 7.04
CA ILE A 312 22.30 7.55 6.68
C ILE A 312 22.93 8.69 7.47
N LEU A 313 23.22 8.47 8.75
CA LEU A 313 23.74 9.50 9.66
C LEU A 313 25.27 9.43 9.83
N TYR A 314 25.97 8.53 9.13
CA TYR A 314 27.42 8.30 9.28
C TYR A 314 27.85 8.01 10.73
N LEU A 315 27.13 7.10 11.39
CA LEU A 315 27.37 6.63 12.75
C LEU A 315 27.70 5.13 12.77
N SER A 316 28.23 4.62 13.88
CA SER A 316 28.30 3.16 14.09
C SER A 316 26.94 2.63 14.55
N GLU A 317 26.62 1.36 14.25
CA GLU A 317 25.37 0.74 14.70
C GLU A 317 25.24 0.73 16.23
N GLY A 318 26.36 0.54 16.95
CA GLY A 318 26.40 0.63 18.40
C GLY A 318 26.07 2.03 18.91
N THR A 319 26.53 3.07 18.22
CA THR A 319 26.20 4.47 18.55
C THR A 319 24.72 4.74 18.37
N VAL A 320 24.10 4.27 17.28
CA VAL A 320 22.65 4.41 17.05
C VAL A 320 21.84 3.72 18.14
N ARG A 321 22.26 2.52 18.57
CA ARG A 321 21.60 1.80 19.67
C ARG A 321 21.65 2.58 20.97
N ASN A 322 22.80 3.18 21.29
CA ASN A 322 22.93 4.01 22.49
C ASN A 322 22.03 5.25 22.43
N TYR A 323 22.01 5.96 21.30
CA TYR A 323 21.09 7.09 21.13
C TYR A 323 19.63 6.66 21.30
N ILE A 324 19.22 5.51 20.76
CA ILE A 324 17.85 5.00 20.94
C ILE A 324 17.55 4.74 22.41
N SER A 325 18.47 4.11 23.15
CA SER A 325 18.30 3.89 24.59
C SER A 325 18.16 5.20 25.35
N THR A 326 19.00 6.20 25.04
CA THR A 326 18.94 7.53 25.67
C THR A 326 17.63 8.25 25.34
N ILE A 327 17.14 8.17 24.10
CA ILE A 327 15.86 8.79 23.71
C ILE A 327 14.69 8.09 24.41
N LEU A 328 14.70 6.76 24.51
CA LEU A 328 13.69 5.99 25.24
C LEU A 328 13.63 6.39 26.72
N GLU A 329 14.80 6.54 27.34
CA GLU A 329 14.93 6.96 28.74
C GLU A 329 14.45 8.40 28.94
N LYS A 330 14.86 9.34 28.08
CA LYS A 330 14.43 10.75 28.12
C LYS A 330 12.92 10.94 27.93
N LEU A 331 12.29 10.09 27.13
CA LEU A 331 10.86 10.19 26.80
C LEU A 331 9.98 9.26 27.65
N ASP A 332 10.56 8.51 28.58
CA ASP A 332 9.89 7.47 29.39
C ASP A 332 9.11 6.45 28.51
N LEU A 333 9.74 5.99 27.44
CA LEU A 333 9.17 5.05 26.47
C LEU A 333 9.84 3.68 26.58
N ARG A 334 9.06 2.62 26.40
CA ARG A 334 9.54 1.24 26.64
C ARG A 334 10.16 0.58 25.41
N ASP A 335 9.78 1.00 24.21
CA ASP A 335 10.20 0.32 22.99
C ASP A 335 10.30 1.25 21.77
N ARG A 336 11.03 0.80 20.74
CA ARG A 336 11.24 1.51 19.48
C ARG A 336 9.92 1.84 18.75
N THR A 337 8.89 1.01 18.92
CA THR A 337 7.60 1.22 18.28
C THR A 337 6.89 2.43 18.90
N GLN A 338 7.02 2.62 20.21
CA GLN A 338 6.54 3.80 20.91
C GLN A 338 7.25 5.08 20.44
N LEU A 339 8.56 5.03 20.13
CA LEU A 339 9.27 6.16 19.52
C LEU A 339 8.68 6.58 18.16
N ALA A 340 8.41 5.60 17.30
CA ALA A 340 7.81 5.88 16.00
C ALA A 340 6.42 6.52 16.16
N VAL A 341 5.59 5.99 17.08
CA VAL A 341 4.26 6.56 17.36
C VAL A 341 4.36 7.94 18.01
N TYR A 342 5.34 8.16 18.89
CA TYR A 342 5.58 9.44 19.56
C TYR A 342 5.83 10.55 18.52
N TYR A 343 6.69 10.30 17.53
CA TYR A 343 6.97 11.28 16.46
C TYR A 343 5.69 11.72 15.72
N TYR A 344 4.81 10.78 15.35
CA TYR A 344 3.56 11.11 14.64
C TYR A 344 2.48 11.76 15.50
N LYS A 345 2.57 11.65 16.83
CA LYS A 345 1.64 12.35 17.76
C LYS A 345 2.03 13.81 18.02
N GLN A 346 3.26 14.19 17.68
CA GLN A 346 3.81 15.52 17.92
C GLN A 346 3.78 16.43 16.66
N LEU A 347 3.43 15.86 15.51
CA LEU A 347 2.97 16.55 14.30
C LEU A 347 1.49 16.93 14.45
#